data_AF-A0A929ASN3-F1
#
_entry.id   AF-A0A929ASN3-F1
#
_cell.length_a   1.000
_cell.length_b   1.000
_cell.length_c   1.000
_cell.angle_alpha   90.00
_cell.angle_beta   90.00
_cell.angle_gamma   90.00
#
_symmetry.space_group_name_H-M   'P 1'
#
loop_
_entity.id
_entity.type
_entity.pdbx_description
1 polymer ?
#
loop_
_entity_poly.entity_id
_entity_poly.type
_entity_poly.pdbx_seq_one_letter_code
_entity_poly.pdbx_strand_id
1 'polypeptide(L)'
;MQPEYLEQIKDYYLEDAKKHLQVIEQHLLNLQSTIEDPEKINQLFHVTRCSIVGGANMLPISQLHIRSIHEAGLCLVECFNVFQQESSVQVDQPLQDLLIQVFYTLKKLIEAMSESSGLTDEQVMQVMTEMESVRESLKIHLKELIYRSRQVNDSDKAVASDAADDVPTVDELQVLIDELLIDNSAVPNSNQPKSN
;
A
#
# COMPACT_ATOMS: atom_id res chain seq x y z
N MET A 1 28.00 -17.94 9.51
CA MET A 1 27.11 -18.88 8.80
C MET A 1 27.91 -19.50 7.66
N GLN A 2 27.76 -20.80 7.39
CA GLN A 2 28.45 -21.42 6.26
C GLN A 2 27.84 -20.91 4.93
N PRO A 3 28.66 -20.67 3.89
CA PRO A 3 28.21 -20.12 2.60
C PRO A 3 27.13 -20.98 1.92
N GLU A 4 27.16 -22.29 2.13
CA GLU A 4 26.18 -23.26 1.61
C GLU A 4 24.74 -23.01 2.09
N TYR A 5 24.56 -22.53 3.33
CA TYR A 5 23.23 -22.19 3.83
C TYR A 5 22.66 -20.92 3.17
N LEU A 6 23.52 -19.98 2.76
CA LEU A 6 23.08 -18.74 2.11
C LEU A 6 22.59 -19.01 0.69
N GLU A 7 23.23 -19.93 -0.03
CA GLU A 7 22.74 -20.38 -1.34
C GLU A 7 21.40 -21.12 -1.22
N GLN A 8 21.26 -21.99 -0.22
CA GLN A 8 19.96 -22.65 0.04
C GLN A 8 18.86 -21.64 0.40
N ILE A 9 19.15 -20.65 1.25
CA ILE A 9 18.19 -19.58 1.59
C ILE A 9 17.81 -18.79 0.33
N LYS A 10 18.76 -18.51 -0.55
CA LYS A 10 18.51 -17.83 -1.82
C LYS A 10 17.56 -18.65 -2.71
N ASP A 11 17.79 -19.95 -2.84
CA ASP A 11 16.95 -20.82 -3.68
C ASP A 11 15.53 -20.97 -3.12
N TYR A 12 15.39 -21.15 -1.80
CA TYR A 12 14.08 -21.19 -1.15
C TYR A 12 13.31 -19.88 -1.30
N TYR A 13 13.98 -18.74 -1.09
CA TYR A 13 13.37 -17.43 -1.30
C TYR A 13 12.92 -17.25 -2.76
N LEU A 14 13.74 -17.67 -3.72
CA LEU A 14 13.45 -17.48 -5.12
C LEU A 14 12.25 -18.31 -5.57
N GLU A 15 12.14 -19.56 -5.08
CA GLU A 15 10.97 -20.40 -5.35
C GLU A 15 9.70 -19.80 -4.75
N ASP A 16 9.79 -19.28 -3.52
CA ASP A 16 8.66 -18.64 -2.83
C ASP A 16 8.25 -17.32 -3.51
N ALA A 17 9.23 -16.49 -3.87
CA ALA A 17 9.02 -15.25 -4.61
C ALA A 17 8.34 -15.52 -5.96
N LYS A 18 8.71 -16.59 -6.68
CA LYS A 18 8.03 -16.96 -7.94
C LYS A 18 6.56 -17.35 -7.74
N LYS A 19 6.24 -18.09 -6.67
CA LYS A 19 4.84 -18.41 -6.33
C LYS A 19 4.06 -17.14 -6.02
N HIS A 20 4.65 -16.25 -5.23
CA HIS A 20 4.05 -14.96 -4.89
C HIS A 20 3.87 -14.04 -6.10
N LEU A 21 4.82 -14.01 -7.04
CA LEU A 21 4.68 -13.27 -8.28
C LEU A 21 3.50 -13.78 -9.11
N GLN A 22 3.30 -15.10 -9.22
CA GLN A 22 2.14 -15.66 -9.93
C GLN A 22 0.82 -15.24 -9.30
N VAL A 23 0.75 -15.24 -7.96
CA VAL A 23 -0.42 -14.77 -7.22
C VAL A 23 -0.68 -13.29 -7.52
N ILE A 24 0.35 -12.44 -7.44
CA ILE A 24 0.23 -11.01 -7.74
C ILE A 24 -0.23 -10.78 -9.19
N GLU A 25 0.31 -11.52 -10.15
CA GLU A 25 -0.06 -11.42 -11.57
C GLU A 25 -1.55 -11.66 -11.78
N GLN A 26 -2.12 -12.70 -11.15
CA GLN A 26 -3.55 -12.99 -11.27
C GLN A 26 -4.45 -11.91 -10.66
N HIS A 27 -4.03 -11.32 -9.55
CA HIS A 27 -4.74 -10.22 -8.90
C HIS A 27 -4.66 -8.93 -9.72
N LEU A 28 -3.51 -8.64 -10.33
CA LEU A 28 -3.34 -7.49 -11.23
C LEU A 28 -4.14 -7.62 -12.52
N LEU A 29 -4.28 -8.84 -13.07
CA LEU A 29 -5.13 -9.08 -14.24
C LEU A 29 -6.62 -8.89 -13.93
N ASN A 30 -7.04 -9.17 -12.69
CA ASN A 30 -8.40 -8.99 -12.21
C ASN A 30 -8.47 -7.87 -11.16
N LEU A 31 -7.83 -6.73 -11.44
CA LEU A 31 -7.62 -5.67 -10.46
C LEU A 31 -8.94 -5.09 -9.93
N GLN A 32 -9.92 -4.88 -10.80
CA GLN A 32 -11.25 -4.40 -10.41
C GLN A 32 -11.93 -5.33 -9.38
N SER A 33 -11.98 -6.63 -9.67
CA SER A 33 -12.53 -7.63 -8.74
C SER A 33 -11.70 -7.78 -7.46
N THR A 34 -10.40 -7.49 -7.52
CA THR A 34 -9.50 -7.55 -6.37
C THR A 34 -9.69 -6.36 -5.44
N ILE A 35 -9.94 -5.16 -5.97
CA ILE A 35 -10.18 -3.94 -5.17
C ILE A 35 -11.56 -3.98 -4.50
N GLU A 36 -12.55 -4.58 -5.16
CA GLU A 36 -13.89 -4.80 -4.59
C GLU A 36 -13.89 -5.76 -3.41
N ASP A 37 -12.85 -6.59 -3.25
CA ASP A 37 -12.72 -7.59 -2.20
C ASP A 37 -11.60 -7.21 -1.20
N PRO A 38 -11.97 -6.74 0.01
CA PRO A 38 -11.01 -6.35 1.05
C PRO A 38 -10.03 -7.46 1.45
N GLU A 39 -10.40 -8.73 1.35
CA GLU A 39 -9.49 -9.83 1.69
C GLU A 39 -8.41 -10.02 0.61
N LYS A 40 -8.81 -9.96 -0.66
CA LYS A 40 -7.87 -10.12 -1.79
C LYS A 40 -6.86 -8.99 -1.87
N ILE A 41 -7.29 -7.73 -1.70
CA ILE A 41 -6.37 -6.60 -1.71
C ILE A 41 -5.41 -6.62 -0.51
N ASN A 42 -5.86 -7.09 0.66
CA ASN A 42 -4.99 -7.28 1.82
C ASN A 42 -3.99 -8.40 1.60
N GLN A 43 -4.41 -9.54 1.02
CA GLN A 43 -3.49 -10.60 0.65
C GLN A 43 -2.44 -10.11 -0.35
N LEU A 44 -2.86 -9.38 -1.38
CA LEU A 44 -1.96 -8.77 -2.37
C LEU A 44 -0.92 -7.85 -1.72
N PHE A 45 -1.36 -7.04 -0.76
CA PHE A 45 -0.50 -6.16 0.04
C PHE A 45 0.50 -6.93 0.90
N HIS A 46 0.05 -7.98 1.61
CA HIS A 46 0.90 -8.81 2.45
C HIS A 46 1.97 -9.54 1.64
N VAL A 47 1.58 -10.16 0.52
CA VAL A 47 2.46 -10.91 -0.38
C VAL A 47 3.51 -9.98 -0.98
N THR A 48 3.11 -8.81 -1.47
CA THR A 48 4.04 -7.86 -2.10
C THR A 48 5.01 -7.26 -1.06
N ARG A 49 4.50 -6.79 0.09
CA ARG A 49 5.29 -6.03 1.06
C ARG A 49 6.13 -6.89 2.01
N CYS A 50 5.56 -7.93 2.60
CA CYS A 50 6.27 -8.73 3.60
C CYS A 50 7.10 -9.84 2.96
N SER A 51 6.58 -10.52 1.93
CA SER A 51 7.29 -11.64 1.33
C SER A 51 8.32 -11.19 0.29
N ILE A 52 7.92 -10.45 -0.75
CA ILE A 52 8.86 -10.06 -1.82
C ILE A 52 9.84 -8.99 -1.34
N VAL A 53 9.32 -7.84 -0.88
CA VAL A 53 10.16 -6.72 -0.47
C VAL A 53 10.96 -7.05 0.82
N GLY A 54 10.33 -7.72 1.78
CA GLY A 54 10.98 -8.16 3.02
C GLY A 54 12.06 -9.22 2.78
N GLY A 55 11.80 -10.22 1.95
CA GLY A 55 12.75 -11.30 1.69
C GLY A 55 13.97 -10.87 0.87
N ALA A 56 13.85 -9.85 0.02
CA ALA A 56 14.99 -9.27 -0.70
C ALA A 56 16.12 -8.78 0.22
N ASN A 57 15.80 -8.29 1.42
CA ASN A 57 16.78 -7.85 2.41
C ASN A 57 17.58 -9.00 3.03
N MET A 58 17.08 -10.22 2.95
CA MET A 58 17.71 -11.41 3.54
C MET A 58 18.70 -12.08 2.57
N LEU A 59 18.81 -11.57 1.35
CA LEU A 59 19.63 -12.17 0.29
C LEU A 59 21.02 -11.53 0.24
N PRO A 60 22.08 -12.34 -0.01
CA PRO A 60 23.44 -11.85 -0.14
C PRO A 60 23.69 -11.22 -1.53
N ILE A 61 22.87 -10.26 -1.94
CA ILE A 61 22.95 -9.55 -3.23
C ILE A 61 23.46 -8.12 -3.08
N SER A 62 23.80 -7.47 -4.20
CA SER A 62 24.26 -6.08 -4.18
C SER A 62 23.16 -5.16 -3.65
N GLN A 63 23.56 -4.14 -2.88
CA GLN A 63 22.64 -3.16 -2.32
C GLN A 63 21.80 -2.46 -3.40
N LEU A 64 22.36 -2.31 -4.60
CA LEU A 64 21.65 -1.78 -5.75
C LEU A 64 20.46 -2.67 -6.13
N HIS A 65 20.67 -3.98 -6.24
CA HIS A 65 19.60 -4.94 -6.54
C HIS A 65 18.51 -4.95 -5.46
N ILE A 66 18.90 -4.94 -4.18
CA ILE A 66 17.94 -4.87 -3.05
C ILE A 66 17.09 -3.61 -3.19
N ARG A 67 17.74 -2.47 -3.41
CA ARG A 67 17.06 -1.18 -3.56
C ARG A 67 16.09 -1.21 -4.75
N SER A 68 16.48 -1.79 -5.88
CA SER A 68 15.61 -1.87 -7.06
C SER A 68 14.36 -2.70 -6.83
N ILE A 69 14.50 -3.86 -6.17
CA ILE A 69 13.36 -4.70 -5.79
C ILE A 69 12.45 -3.94 -4.80
N HIS A 70 13.04 -3.22 -3.85
CA HIS A 70 12.30 -2.37 -2.91
C HIS A 70 11.52 -1.28 -3.61
N GLU A 71 12.14 -0.50 -4.49
CA GLU A 71 11.48 0.60 -5.20
C GLU A 71 10.29 0.07 -6.02
N ALA A 72 10.48 -1.04 -6.74
CA ALA A 72 9.42 -1.67 -7.54
C ALA A 72 8.27 -2.21 -6.69
N GLY A 73 8.58 -2.95 -5.62
CA GLY A 73 7.57 -3.51 -4.73
C GLY A 73 6.83 -2.44 -3.94
N LEU A 74 7.52 -1.42 -3.42
CA LEU A 74 6.91 -0.32 -2.69
C LEU A 74 6.02 0.54 -3.61
N CYS A 75 6.39 0.73 -4.88
CA CYS A 75 5.53 1.40 -5.85
C CYS A 75 4.17 0.71 -5.99
N LEU A 76 4.15 -0.63 -6.09
CA LEU A 76 2.89 -1.40 -6.14
C LEU A 76 2.09 -1.26 -4.84
N VAL A 77 2.78 -1.36 -3.70
CA VAL A 77 2.19 -1.22 -2.36
C VAL A 77 1.55 0.16 -2.16
N GLU A 78 2.21 1.23 -2.59
CA GLU A 78 1.67 2.60 -2.56
C GLU A 78 0.36 2.69 -3.36
N CYS A 79 0.29 2.07 -4.53
CA CYS A 79 -0.91 2.08 -5.36
C CYS A 79 -2.06 1.29 -4.73
N PHE A 80 -1.78 0.09 -4.21
CA PHE A 80 -2.80 -0.71 -3.51
C PHE A 80 -3.33 -0.01 -2.26
N ASN A 81 -2.47 0.72 -1.55
CA ASN A 81 -2.89 1.50 -0.39
C ASN A 81 -3.86 2.62 -0.76
N VAL A 82 -3.68 3.24 -1.93
CA VAL A 82 -4.63 4.23 -2.44
C VAL A 82 -5.98 3.59 -2.76
N PHE A 83 -6.01 2.42 -3.41
CA PHE A 83 -7.27 1.74 -3.69
C PHE A 83 -8.03 1.31 -2.43
N GLN A 84 -7.31 0.95 -1.36
CA GLN A 84 -7.95 0.66 -0.06
C GLN A 84 -8.56 1.91 0.59
N GLN A 85 -7.88 3.06 0.49
CA GLN A 85 -8.33 4.32 1.10
C GLN A 85 -9.45 4.99 0.30
N GLU A 86 -9.40 4.91 -1.02
CA GLU A 86 -10.30 5.59 -1.94
C GLU A 86 -11.19 4.55 -2.63
N SER A 87 -12.17 4.01 -1.90
CA SER A 87 -13.04 2.89 -2.31
C SER A 87 -13.90 3.16 -3.56
N SER A 88 -13.89 4.40 -4.06
CA SER A 88 -14.65 4.85 -5.24
C SER A 88 -13.79 5.04 -6.49
N VAL A 89 -12.47 4.77 -6.43
CA VAL A 89 -11.60 4.90 -7.61
C VAL A 89 -11.88 3.75 -8.56
N GLN A 90 -12.44 4.06 -9.74
CA GLN A 90 -12.58 3.09 -10.81
C GLN A 90 -11.20 2.80 -11.42
N VAL A 91 -10.93 1.51 -11.64
CA VAL A 91 -9.70 1.10 -12.32
C VAL A 91 -9.85 1.37 -13.81
N ASP A 92 -9.08 2.32 -14.32
CA ASP A 92 -8.97 2.52 -15.76
C ASP A 92 -7.96 1.54 -16.37
N GLN A 93 -8.16 1.16 -17.64
CA GLN A 93 -7.22 0.30 -18.37
C GLN A 93 -5.76 0.80 -18.37
N PRO A 94 -5.47 2.11 -18.56
CA PRO A 94 -4.10 2.62 -18.51
C PRO A 94 -3.45 2.46 -17.14
N LEU A 95 -4.23 2.56 -16.06
CA LEU A 95 -3.74 2.33 -14.70
C LEU A 95 -3.32 0.87 -14.52
N GLN A 96 -4.16 -0.06 -15.02
CA GLN A 96 -3.86 -1.48 -14.99
C GLN A 96 -2.59 -1.80 -15.80
N ASP A 97 -2.45 -1.24 -17.00
CA ASP A 97 -1.28 -1.46 -17.86
C ASP A 97 0.01 -0.96 -17.20
N LEU A 98 -0.02 0.22 -16.57
CA LEU A 98 1.12 0.77 -15.83
C LEU A 98 1.49 -0.09 -14.63
N LEU A 99 0.52 -0.58 -13.86
CA LEU A 99 0.76 -1.48 -12.72
C LEU A 99 1.37 -2.81 -13.17
N ILE A 100 0.85 -3.38 -14.25
CA ILE A 100 1.39 -4.60 -14.87
C ILE A 100 2.84 -4.37 -15.34
N GLN A 101 3.16 -3.20 -15.90
CA GLN A 101 4.52 -2.87 -16.32
C GLN A 101 5.51 -2.79 -15.13
N VAL A 102 5.10 -2.18 -14.02
CA VAL A 102 5.90 -2.17 -12.77
C VAL A 102 6.08 -3.59 -12.23
N PHE A 103 5.03 -4.40 -12.27
CA PHE A 103 5.09 -5.81 -11.87
C PHE A 103 6.05 -6.64 -12.75
N TYR A 104 6.00 -6.50 -14.07
CA TYR A 104 6.95 -7.18 -14.96
C TYR A 104 8.39 -6.74 -14.73
N THR A 105 8.59 -5.48 -14.36
CA THR A 105 9.90 -4.97 -13.96
C THR A 105 10.40 -5.68 -12.69
N LEU A 106 9.55 -5.77 -11.66
CA LEU A 106 9.84 -6.51 -10.43
C LEU A 106 10.13 -8.00 -10.69
N LYS A 107 9.31 -8.65 -11.53
CA LYS A 107 9.49 -10.04 -11.94
C LYS A 107 10.83 -10.26 -12.63
N LYS A 108 11.19 -9.37 -13.58
CA LYS A 108 12.48 -9.41 -14.27
C LYS A 108 13.67 -9.29 -13.31
N LEU A 109 13.58 -8.39 -12.32
CA LEU A 109 14.62 -8.24 -11.30
C LEU A 109 14.79 -9.51 -10.46
N ILE A 110 13.70 -10.19 -10.10
CA ILE A 110 13.73 -11.43 -9.30
C ILE A 110 14.17 -12.63 -10.15
N GLU A 111 13.70 -12.74 -11.39
CA GLU A 111 14.07 -13.81 -12.31
C GLU A 111 15.54 -13.75 -12.70
N ALA A 112 16.08 -12.55 -12.92
CA ALA A 112 17.50 -12.32 -13.14
C ALA A 112 18.39 -12.89 -12.01
N MET A 113 17.90 -12.92 -10.78
CA MET A 113 18.65 -13.52 -9.67
C MET A 113 18.73 -15.05 -9.74
N SER A 114 17.80 -15.67 -10.49
CA SER A 114 17.79 -17.11 -10.81
C SER A 114 18.83 -17.45 -11.86
N GLU A 115 19.12 -16.51 -12.76
CA GLU A 115 20.03 -16.74 -13.87
C GLU A 115 21.48 -16.76 -13.37
N SER A 116 22.25 -17.75 -13.82
CA SER A 116 23.65 -17.89 -13.43
C SER A 116 24.52 -16.69 -13.78
N SER A 117 24.08 -15.86 -14.74
CA SER A 117 24.76 -14.62 -15.16
C SER A 117 24.30 -13.37 -14.40
N GLY A 118 23.14 -13.37 -13.74
CA GLY A 118 22.57 -12.18 -13.08
C GLY A 118 22.32 -11.00 -14.02
N LEU A 119 21.78 -9.90 -13.47
CA LEU A 119 21.86 -8.58 -14.10
C LEU A 119 23.15 -7.89 -13.63
N THR A 120 23.81 -7.17 -14.53
CA THR A 120 24.89 -6.27 -14.14
C THR A 120 24.30 -5.03 -13.44
N ASP A 121 25.09 -4.37 -12.60
CA ASP A 121 24.66 -3.13 -11.93
C ASP A 121 24.23 -2.05 -12.96
N GLU A 122 24.85 -2.02 -14.15
CA GLU A 122 24.44 -1.13 -15.25
C GLU A 122 23.04 -1.45 -15.78
N GLN A 123 22.74 -2.74 -16.00
CA GLN A 123 21.41 -3.16 -16.44
C GLN A 123 20.35 -2.87 -15.36
N VAL A 124 20.69 -3.03 -14.09
CA VAL A 124 19.80 -2.67 -12.97
C VAL A 124 19.53 -1.17 -12.95
N MET A 125 20.56 -0.33 -13.14
CA MET A 125 20.38 1.12 -13.23
C MET A 125 19.51 1.53 -14.42
N GLN A 126 19.67 0.88 -15.57
CA GLN A 126 18.83 1.14 -16.74
C GLN A 126 17.37 0.80 -16.44
N VAL A 127 17.12 -0.40 -15.91
CA VAL A 127 15.77 -0.85 -15.51
C VAL A 127 15.16 0.12 -14.49
N MET A 128 15.95 0.59 -13.52
CA MET A 128 15.48 1.59 -12.56
C MET A 128 15.09 2.92 -13.19
N THR A 129 15.86 3.38 -14.17
CA THR A 129 15.59 4.64 -14.86
C THR A 129 14.29 4.56 -15.66
N GLU A 130 14.08 3.45 -16.37
CA GLU A 130 12.84 3.17 -17.09
C GLU A 130 11.65 3.08 -16.11
N MET A 131 11.84 2.37 -15.00
CA MET A 131 10.82 2.22 -13.95
C MET A 131 10.43 3.56 -13.33
N GLU A 132 11.38 4.48 -13.12
CA GLU A 132 11.09 5.80 -12.56
C GLU A 132 10.11 6.60 -13.43
N SER A 133 10.28 6.55 -14.75
CA SER A 133 9.37 7.21 -15.69
C SER A 133 7.95 6.61 -15.64
N VAL A 134 7.86 5.28 -15.50
CA VAL A 134 6.58 4.57 -15.35
C VAL A 134 5.93 4.92 -14.01
N ARG A 135 6.72 4.96 -12.93
CA ARG A 135 6.28 5.33 -11.59
C ARG A 135 5.72 6.75 -11.53
N GLU A 136 6.40 7.71 -12.15
CA GLU A 136 5.92 9.09 -12.17
C GLU A 136 4.59 9.18 -12.92
N SER A 137 4.49 8.50 -14.08
CA SER A 137 3.26 8.44 -14.88
C SER A 137 2.10 7.81 -14.09
N LEU A 138 2.39 6.73 -13.34
CA LEU A 138 1.43 6.06 -12.47
C LEU A 138 0.96 6.98 -11.34
N LYS A 139 1.88 7.71 -10.69
CA LYS A 139 1.55 8.66 -9.62
C LYS A 139 0.71 9.83 -10.12
N ILE A 140 1.01 10.37 -11.29
CA ILE A 140 0.21 11.43 -11.92
C ILE A 140 -1.19 10.91 -12.23
N HIS A 141 -1.29 9.77 -12.91
CA HIS A 141 -2.59 9.22 -13.30
C HIS A 141 -3.46 8.88 -12.08
N LEU A 142 -2.87 8.33 -11.02
CA LEU A 142 -3.58 8.03 -9.77
C LEU A 142 -4.10 9.31 -9.09
N LYS A 143 -3.32 10.40 -9.07
CA LYS A 143 -3.78 11.70 -8.56
C LYS A 143 -4.95 12.25 -9.37
N GLU A 144 -4.90 12.12 -10.70
CA GLU A 144 -6.01 12.52 -11.58
C GLU A 144 -7.28 11.72 -11.28
N LEU A 145 -7.16 10.41 -11.04
CA LEU A 145 -8.29 9.55 -10.68
C LEU A 145 -8.91 9.93 -9.34
N ILE A 146 -8.10 10.18 -8.31
CA ILE A 146 -8.57 10.66 -7.00
C ILE A 146 -9.25 12.03 -7.13
N TYR A 147 -8.70 12.92 -7.95
CA TYR A 147 -9.30 14.23 -8.18
C TYR A 147 -10.67 14.12 -8.86
N ARG A 148 -10.78 13.27 -9.90
CA ARG A 148 -12.04 13.01 -10.60
C ARG A 148 -13.07 12.35 -9.69
N SER A 149 -12.70 11.36 -8.89
CA SER A 149 -13.62 10.70 -7.96
C SER A 149 -14.15 11.68 -6.90
N ARG A 150 -13.32 12.61 -6.41
CA ARG A 150 -13.75 13.64 -5.47
C ARG A 150 -14.71 14.65 -6.11
N GLN A 151 -14.49 15.08 -7.34
CA GLN A 151 -15.38 16.03 -8.02
C GLN A 151 -16.76 15.45 -8.32
N VAL A 152 -16.86 14.16 -8.64
CA VAL A 152 -18.14 13.47 -8.81
C VAL A 152 -18.91 13.45 -7.48
N ASN A 153 -18.23 13.15 -6.37
CA ASN A 153 -18.84 13.15 -5.04
C ASN A 153 -19.29 14.54 -4.55
N ASP A 154 -18.56 15.62 -4.87
CA ASP A 154 -18.99 17.00 -4.56
C ASP A 154 -20.18 17.46 -5.43
N SER A 155 -20.24 16.99 -6.68
CA SER A 155 -21.35 17.30 -7.59
C SER A 155 -22.65 16.60 -7.19
N ASP A 156 -22.57 15.35 -6.72
CA ASP A 156 -23.73 14.62 -6.18
C ASP A 156 -24.19 15.16 -4.82
N LYS A 157 -23.28 15.73 -4.02
CA LYS A 157 -23.63 16.39 -2.75
C LYS A 157 -24.35 17.74 -2.95
N ALA A 158 -24.12 18.42 -4.09
CA ALA A 158 -24.77 19.68 -4.42
C ALA A 158 -26.24 19.53 -4.88
N VAL A 159 -26.68 18.31 -5.24
CA VAL A 159 -28.08 18.05 -5.65
C VAL A 159 -28.95 17.55 -4.47
N ALA A 160 -28.33 17.20 -3.34
CA ALA A 160 -29.02 16.71 -2.15
C ALA A 160 -29.19 17.76 -1.02
N SER A 161 -28.93 19.05 -1.26
CA SER A 161 -29.03 20.09 -0.22
C SER A 161 -30.26 21.02 -0.33
N ASP A 162 -31.32 20.60 -1.03
CA ASP A 162 -32.61 21.32 -1.01
C ASP A 162 -33.72 20.46 -0.39
N ALA A 163 -33.49 19.94 0.82
CA ALA A 163 -34.54 19.52 1.74
C ALA A 163 -34.00 19.33 3.18
N ALA A 164 -34.33 20.31 4.02
CA ALA A 164 -34.57 20.24 5.46
C ALA A 164 -33.41 19.96 6.45
N ASP A 165 -33.20 20.98 7.28
CA ASP A 165 -33.02 20.99 8.74
C ASP A 165 -31.71 20.48 9.40
N ASP A 166 -31.03 21.48 9.97
CA ASP A 166 -30.39 21.50 11.30
C ASP A 166 -29.21 20.54 11.53
N VAL A 167 -28.03 20.95 11.05
CA VAL A 167 -26.75 20.45 11.55
C VAL A 167 -26.16 21.52 12.46
N PRO A 168 -26.06 21.28 13.79
CA PRO A 168 -25.49 22.26 14.71
C PRO A 168 -24.02 22.50 14.36
N THR A 169 -23.63 23.77 14.33
CA THR A 169 -22.25 24.18 14.03
C THR A 169 -21.29 23.69 15.10
N VAL A 170 -20.02 23.51 14.73
CA VAL A 170 -18.95 22.99 15.61
C VAL A 170 -18.81 23.81 16.91
N ASP A 171 -19.23 25.08 16.90
CA ASP A 171 -19.28 25.94 18.09
C ASP A 171 -20.34 25.49 19.12
N GLU A 172 -21.47 24.93 18.70
CA GLU A 172 -22.51 24.43 19.61
C GLU A 172 -22.12 23.10 20.28
N LEU A 173 -21.33 22.26 19.58
CA LEU A 173 -20.76 21.04 20.16
C LEU A 173 -19.67 21.36 21.19
N GLN A 174 -18.97 22.48 21.05
CA GLN A 174 -17.93 22.90 22.00
C GLN A 174 -18.53 23.36 23.33
N VAL A 175 -19.70 24.00 23.30
CA VAL A 175 -20.43 24.42 24.52
C VAL A 175 -20.93 23.22 25.33
N LEU A 176 -21.39 22.15 24.66
CA LEU A 176 -21.84 20.92 25.32
C LEU A 176 -20.71 20.13 26.00
N ILE A 177 -19.48 20.20 25.47
CA ILE A 177 -18.31 19.56 26.08
C ILE A 177 -17.88 20.29 27.35
N ASP A 178 -17.94 21.62 27.37
CA ASP A 178 -17.59 22.41 28.54
C ASP A 178 -18.64 22.27 29.67
N GLU A 179 -19.92 22.06 29.33
CA GLU A 179 -20.98 21.87 30.32
C GLU A 179 -20.89 20.51 31.04
N LEU A 180 -20.37 19.46 30.38
CA LEU A 180 -20.18 18.12 30.97
C LEU A 180 -18.90 17.98 31.81
N LEU A 181 -17.99 18.96 31.78
CA LEU A 181 -16.76 18.95 32.58
C LEU A 181 -16.89 19.66 33.93
N ILE A 182 -18.00 20.36 34.18
CA ILE A 182 -18.23 21.14 35.41
C ILE A 182 -18.81 20.26 36.54
N ASP A 183 -19.53 19.18 36.23
CA ASP A 183 -20.26 18.39 37.23
C ASP A 183 -19.43 17.36 38.01
N ASN A 184 -18.16 17.12 37.65
CA ASN A 184 -17.34 16.09 38.32
C ASN A 184 -16.30 16.63 39.32
N SER A 185 -16.39 17.91 39.68
CA SER A 185 -15.58 18.50 40.75
C SER A 185 -16.45 19.01 41.91
N ALA A 186 -17.24 18.12 42.51
CA ALA A 186 -17.91 18.43 43.77
C ALA A 186 -17.98 17.21 44.70
N VAL A 187 -17.23 17.32 45.80
CA VAL A 187 -17.48 16.82 47.18
C VAL A 187 -16.42 15.83 47.72
N PRO A 188 -15.98 16.01 49.00
CA PRO A 188 -14.60 15.84 49.42
C PRO A 188 -14.34 14.66 50.39
N ASN A 189 -13.05 14.35 50.51
CA ASN A 189 -12.29 13.78 51.62
C ASN A 189 -13.03 13.52 52.96
N SER A 190 -12.98 12.29 53.49
CA SER A 190 -12.62 12.03 54.89
C SER A 190 -12.50 10.53 55.26
N ASN A 191 -11.47 10.26 56.05
CA ASN A 191 -11.32 9.24 57.10
C ASN A 191 -10.87 7.80 56.77
N GLN A 192 -9.65 7.49 57.27
CA GLN A 192 -9.25 6.15 57.74
C GLN A 192 -10.24 5.60 58.79
N PRO A 193 -10.23 4.29 59.10
CA PRO A 193 -9.35 3.81 60.17
C PRO A 193 -8.71 2.42 59.95
N LYS A 194 -7.81 2.09 60.89
CA LYS A 194 -6.98 0.89 61.03
C LYS A 194 -7.75 -0.41 61.35
N SER A 195 -7.00 -1.52 61.20
CA SER A 195 -7.08 -2.82 61.90
C SER A 195 -8.11 -3.84 61.42
N ASN A 196 -7.64 -5.00 60.95
CA ASN A 196 -7.25 -6.13 61.81
C ASN A 196 -6.30 -7.08 61.06
#